data_AF-A0A2S2CZM7-F1
#
_entry.id   AF-A0A2S2CZM7-F1
#
_cell.length_a   1.000
_cell.length_b   1.000
_cell.length_c   1.000
_cell.angle_alpha   90.00
_cell.angle_beta   90.00
_cell.angle_gamma   90.00
#
_symmetry.space_group_name_H-M   'P 1'
#
loop_
_entity.id
_entity.type
_entity.pdbx_description
1 polymer ?
#
loop_
_entity_poly.entity_id
_entity_poly.type
_entity_poly.pdbx_seq_one_letter_code
_entity_poly.pdbx_strand_id
1 'polypeptide(L)'
;MTFDSKHRRGAASGPVPGADEILFLPLGGCSRIGMNMALYGHAGKWLIVDAGVAFMGDEAPGIDAVMADPRFIEERMDDVVGLVVTHAHEDHIGAIHHLWKRLNCPIYASPFAAAVIRERLKDAGIHRRVKLHTFPVGAALEIGPFRVETVAMTHSIPEPMSVAIRTPAGTVLHTGDWKFDPNPLVGRTADLAALKRLGDEGVLAMMCDSTNANVDGTAGSEADARAGLMAAFAGRRGAIAVTGFASNVARMRAVLEAAAAHDRKVVLVGRSMIRMEKAARACGYLDGLPEFISLREASWTDRRNLVLLCTGSQGEERAALSRIARNDHRELWLEEGDAAIFSARAIPGNEDTIGAVQAHLRAMGVEVVTPAEAPVHVTGHPKRDDLARMYGLVRPRFAVPVHGTLEHLEAHARLARDCGVERALVPEDGDVIRIAAEGTRVIGRVEPDRLAFDGQDLFPWNESDLQEPERLAA
;
A
#
# COMPACT_ATOMS: atom_id res chain seq x y z
N MET A 1 -8.54 29.07 -4.33
CA MET A 1 -9.75 29.55 -5.05
C MET A 1 -10.90 28.62 -4.71
N THR A 2 -12.07 29.16 -4.33
CA THR A 2 -13.27 28.37 -4.03
C THR A 2 -13.84 27.79 -5.32
N PHE A 3 -13.76 26.48 -5.50
CA PHE A 3 -14.44 25.77 -6.58
C PHE A 3 -15.96 25.84 -6.36
N ASP A 4 -16.62 26.77 -7.05
CA ASP A 4 -18.07 26.90 -7.08
C ASP A 4 -18.67 25.81 -8.00
N SER A 5 -19.32 24.82 -7.40
CA SER A 5 -19.78 23.59 -8.05
C SER A 5 -21.15 23.73 -8.72
N LYS A 6 -21.25 24.64 -9.70
CA LYS A 6 -22.38 24.67 -10.64
C LYS A 6 -21.91 24.56 -12.09
N HIS A 7 -21.16 23.50 -12.39
CA HIS A 7 -21.01 23.06 -13.77
C HIS A 7 -22.23 22.25 -14.18
N ARG A 8 -22.89 22.71 -15.25
CA ARG A 8 -23.94 21.99 -15.97
C ARG A 8 -23.40 20.60 -16.32
N ARG A 9 -24.01 19.53 -15.80
CA ARG A 9 -23.67 18.15 -16.15
C ARG A 9 -23.91 17.96 -17.65
N GLY A 10 -22.83 17.84 -18.42
CA GLY A 10 -22.88 17.35 -19.80
C GLY A 10 -23.34 15.88 -19.84
N ALA A 11 -23.56 15.34 -21.02
CA ALA A 11 -23.76 13.90 -21.17
C ALA A 11 -22.48 13.20 -20.68
N ALA A 12 -22.62 12.31 -19.70
CA ALA A 12 -21.47 11.68 -19.06
C ALA A 12 -20.60 10.94 -20.10
N SER A 13 -19.33 11.31 -20.21
CA SER A 13 -18.40 10.60 -21.09
C SER A 13 -18.14 9.16 -20.57
N GLY A 14 -17.82 8.23 -21.47
CA GLY A 14 -17.50 6.84 -21.12
C GLY A 14 -18.64 5.81 -21.16
N PRO A 15 -18.31 4.52 -21.04
CA PRO A 15 -19.29 3.43 -21.14
C PRO A 15 -20.24 3.38 -19.95
N VAL A 16 -21.49 3.01 -20.22
CA VAL A 16 -22.43 2.56 -19.18
C VAL A 16 -22.29 1.04 -19.07
N PRO A 17 -21.94 0.48 -17.90
CA PRO A 17 -21.75 -0.96 -17.77
C PRO A 17 -23.03 -1.76 -18.06
N GLY A 18 -22.93 -2.78 -18.91
CA GLY A 18 -24.01 -3.74 -19.17
C GLY A 18 -24.30 -4.67 -17.98
N ALA A 19 -25.37 -5.46 -18.10
CA ALA A 19 -25.79 -6.44 -17.07
C ALA A 19 -25.20 -7.84 -17.31
N ASP A 20 -24.60 -8.08 -18.47
CA ASP A 20 -23.99 -9.33 -18.92
C ASP A 20 -22.45 -9.28 -18.93
N GLU A 21 -21.87 -8.20 -18.41
CA GLU A 21 -20.43 -7.95 -18.38
C GLU A 21 -19.98 -7.33 -17.07
N ILE A 22 -18.67 -7.34 -16.84
CA ILE A 22 -18.00 -6.54 -15.83
C ILE A 22 -16.98 -5.67 -16.54
N LEU A 23 -17.04 -4.36 -16.33
CA LEU A 23 -16.01 -3.44 -16.79
C LEU A 23 -14.97 -3.28 -15.68
N PHE A 24 -13.70 -3.46 -16.02
CA PHE A 24 -12.58 -3.14 -15.15
C PHE A 24 -11.83 -1.94 -15.75
N LEU A 25 -11.58 -0.94 -14.91
CA LEU A 25 -10.90 0.29 -15.29
C LEU A 25 -9.89 0.67 -14.19
N PRO A 26 -8.59 0.39 -14.35
CA PRO A 26 -7.57 0.92 -13.47
C PRO A 26 -7.29 2.39 -13.84
N LEU A 27 -7.42 3.30 -12.87
CA LEU A 27 -6.98 4.70 -13.02
C LEU A 27 -5.55 4.92 -12.50
N GLY A 28 -5.03 3.94 -11.76
CA GLY A 28 -3.67 3.93 -11.26
C GLY A 28 -3.31 2.54 -10.73
N GLY A 29 -2.00 2.27 -10.67
CA GLY A 29 -1.44 0.99 -10.21
C GLY A 29 -1.13 -0.01 -11.33
N CYS A 30 -1.34 0.35 -12.60
CA CYS A 30 -0.90 -0.44 -13.75
C CYS A 30 0.25 0.27 -14.48
N SER A 31 1.34 -0.45 -14.76
CA SER A 31 2.60 0.08 -15.30
C SER A 31 3.36 1.02 -14.36
N ARG A 32 3.02 1.02 -13.06
CA ARG A 32 3.74 1.68 -11.97
C ARG A 32 3.43 1.02 -10.62
N ILE A 33 4.25 1.31 -9.61
CA ILE A 33 3.99 0.92 -8.23
C ILE A 33 3.32 2.09 -7.51
N GLY A 34 2.19 1.80 -6.86
CA GLY A 34 1.39 2.74 -6.10
C GLY A 34 0.34 3.51 -6.91
N MET A 35 -0.31 4.50 -6.28
CA MET A 35 -1.46 5.21 -6.84
C MET A 35 -2.65 4.28 -7.19
N ASN A 36 -2.82 3.18 -6.45
CA ASN A 36 -3.84 2.18 -6.79
C ASN A 36 -5.25 2.77 -6.69
N MET A 37 -6.00 2.70 -7.80
CA MET A 37 -7.41 3.05 -7.85
C MET A 37 -8.08 2.29 -9.00
N ALA A 38 -8.92 1.32 -8.65
CA ALA A 38 -9.60 0.47 -9.62
C ALA A 38 -11.11 0.70 -9.61
N LEU A 39 -11.73 0.73 -10.78
CA LEU A 39 -13.18 0.83 -10.94
C LEU A 39 -13.73 -0.47 -11.53
N TYR A 40 -14.82 -0.96 -10.93
CA TYR A 40 -15.58 -2.12 -11.39
C TYR A 40 -17.00 -1.68 -11.77
N GLY A 41 -17.36 -1.82 -13.04
CA GLY A 41 -18.66 -1.45 -13.58
C GLY A 41 -19.53 -2.66 -13.83
N HIS A 42 -20.80 -2.63 -13.40
CA HIS A 42 -21.79 -3.66 -13.69
C HIS A 42 -23.22 -3.11 -13.54
N ALA A 43 -24.13 -3.48 -14.44
CA ALA A 43 -25.55 -3.12 -14.41
C ALA A 43 -25.81 -1.62 -14.14
N GLY A 44 -25.08 -0.77 -14.87
CA GLY A 44 -25.16 0.69 -14.76
C GLY A 44 -24.54 1.30 -13.50
N LYS A 45 -23.92 0.51 -12.62
CA LYS A 45 -23.29 0.97 -11.37
C LYS A 45 -21.80 0.70 -11.34
N TRP A 46 -21.10 1.46 -10.49
CA TRP A 46 -19.66 1.43 -10.33
C TRP A 46 -19.26 1.21 -8.87
N LEU A 47 -18.25 0.39 -8.65
CA LEU A 47 -17.60 0.16 -7.37
C LEU A 47 -16.13 0.55 -7.49
N ILE A 48 -15.64 1.40 -6.57
CA ILE A 48 -14.21 1.73 -6.49
C ILE A 48 -13.55 0.75 -5.52
N VAL A 49 -12.38 0.24 -5.89
CA VAL A 49 -11.48 -0.51 -5.01
C VAL A 49 -10.21 0.30 -4.85
N ASP A 50 -9.95 0.72 -3.62
CA ASP A 50 -8.84 1.60 -3.20
C ASP A 50 -8.82 2.99 -3.88
N ALA A 51 -8.09 3.91 -3.25
CA ALA A 51 -7.74 5.22 -3.79
C ALA A 51 -6.44 5.70 -3.11
N GLY A 52 -5.32 5.36 -3.72
CA GLY A 52 -3.98 5.58 -3.21
C GLY A 52 -3.21 6.75 -3.80
N VAL A 53 -2.04 7.02 -3.21
CA VAL A 53 -1.03 7.94 -3.76
C VAL A 53 0.21 7.20 -4.23
N ALA A 54 1.03 7.85 -5.06
CA ALA A 54 2.43 7.51 -5.28
C ALA A 54 3.31 8.64 -4.70
N PHE A 55 4.51 8.28 -4.27
CA PHE A 55 5.53 9.22 -3.82
C PHE A 55 6.59 9.34 -4.91
N MET A 56 6.89 10.56 -5.35
CA MET A 56 7.85 10.81 -6.43
C MET A 56 9.30 10.95 -5.94
N GLY A 57 9.51 11.02 -4.62
CA GLY A 57 10.85 11.19 -4.04
C GLY A 57 11.57 12.41 -4.62
N ASP A 58 12.81 12.21 -5.03
CA ASP A 58 13.66 13.28 -5.57
C ASP A 58 13.39 13.57 -7.06
N GLU A 59 12.58 12.76 -7.74
CA GLU A 59 12.19 13.00 -9.15
C GLU A 59 11.31 14.25 -9.30
N ALA A 60 10.57 14.62 -8.25
CA ALA A 60 9.73 15.81 -8.22
C ALA A 60 9.89 16.57 -6.90
N PRO A 61 10.97 17.36 -6.74
CA PRO A 61 11.20 18.15 -5.53
C PRO A 61 10.03 19.10 -5.26
N GLY A 62 9.57 19.14 -4.01
CA GLY A 62 8.42 19.95 -3.59
C GLY A 62 7.06 19.26 -3.73
N ILE A 63 6.99 18.10 -4.39
CA ILE A 63 5.76 17.30 -4.50
C ILE A 63 5.73 16.26 -3.38
N ASP A 64 4.74 16.38 -2.49
CA ASP A 64 4.55 15.46 -1.36
C ASP A 64 3.88 14.15 -1.82
N ALA A 65 2.97 14.19 -2.81
CA ALA A 65 2.27 13.01 -3.33
C ALA A 65 1.66 13.24 -4.72
N VAL A 66 1.50 12.17 -5.50
CA VAL A 66 0.74 12.14 -6.76
C VAL A 66 -0.41 11.14 -6.66
N MET A 67 -1.56 11.45 -7.26
CA MET A 67 -2.74 10.58 -7.27
C MET A 67 -3.50 10.64 -8.58
N ALA A 68 -4.36 9.64 -8.84
CA ALA A 68 -5.23 9.63 -10.01
C ALA A 68 -6.27 10.77 -9.94
N ASP A 69 -6.54 11.43 -11.07
CA ASP A 69 -7.64 12.39 -11.18
C ASP A 69 -8.96 11.64 -11.44
N PRO A 70 -9.95 11.68 -10.53
CA PRO A 70 -11.20 10.96 -10.71
C PRO A 70 -12.15 11.59 -11.74
N ARG A 71 -11.71 12.63 -12.49
CA ARG A 71 -12.53 13.40 -13.44
C ARG A 71 -13.43 12.54 -14.34
N PHE A 72 -12.94 11.39 -14.81
CA PHE A 72 -13.72 10.46 -15.63
C PHE A 72 -15.04 10.01 -14.95
N ILE A 73 -14.99 9.70 -13.65
CA ILE A 73 -16.15 9.14 -12.93
C ILE A 73 -17.00 10.21 -12.25
N GLU A 74 -16.53 11.45 -12.17
CA GLU A 74 -17.21 12.53 -11.45
C GLU A 74 -18.61 12.84 -11.96
N GLU A 75 -18.79 12.80 -13.27
CA GLU A 75 -20.09 13.04 -13.91
C GLU A 75 -21.11 11.92 -13.58
N ARG A 76 -20.63 10.78 -13.06
CA ARG A 76 -21.38 9.55 -12.75
C ARG A 76 -21.31 9.17 -11.28
N MET A 77 -20.97 10.08 -10.36
CA MET A 77 -20.89 9.72 -8.93
C MET A 77 -22.22 9.21 -8.35
N ASP A 78 -23.37 9.55 -8.94
CA ASP A 78 -24.68 8.99 -8.54
C ASP A 78 -24.82 7.48 -8.88
N ASP A 79 -23.95 6.98 -9.77
CA ASP A 79 -23.84 5.57 -10.14
C ASP A 79 -22.72 4.84 -9.38
N VAL A 80 -21.88 5.57 -8.63
CA VAL A 80 -20.86 4.97 -7.77
C VAL A 80 -21.46 4.59 -6.43
N VAL A 81 -21.55 3.29 -6.17
CA VAL A 81 -22.23 2.73 -5.01
C VAL A 81 -21.34 2.62 -3.77
N GLY A 82 -20.02 2.75 -3.93
CA GLY A 82 -19.08 2.80 -2.81
C GLY A 82 -17.61 2.68 -3.22
N LEU A 83 -16.76 2.85 -2.21
CA LEU A 83 -15.33 2.60 -2.25
C LEU A 83 -14.98 1.53 -1.21
N VAL A 84 -14.44 0.39 -1.66
CA VAL A 84 -13.98 -0.70 -0.79
C VAL A 84 -12.47 -0.61 -0.66
N VAL A 85 -11.98 -0.69 0.57
CA VAL A 85 -10.55 -0.62 0.88
C VAL A 85 -9.99 -2.03 1.12
N THR A 86 -8.93 -2.40 0.42
CA THR A 86 -8.25 -3.69 0.58
C THR A 86 -7.37 -3.71 1.83
N HIS A 87 -6.61 -2.63 2.06
CA HIS A 87 -5.73 -2.44 3.21
C HIS A 87 -5.30 -0.97 3.38
N ALA A 88 -4.57 -0.65 4.46
CA ALA A 88 -4.34 0.73 4.89
C ALA A 88 -2.97 1.32 4.48
N HIS A 89 -2.34 0.84 3.40
CA HIS A 89 -1.15 1.50 2.87
C HIS A 89 -1.51 2.80 2.16
N GLU A 90 -0.61 3.78 2.17
CA GLU A 90 -0.85 5.10 1.57
C GLU A 90 -1.09 5.01 0.05
N ASP A 91 -0.49 4.04 -0.60
CA ASP A 91 -0.72 3.73 -2.01
C ASP A 91 -2.03 2.98 -2.30
N HIS A 92 -2.86 2.76 -1.29
CA HIS A 92 -4.24 2.26 -1.39
C HIS A 92 -5.29 3.17 -0.74
N ILE A 93 -4.92 4.00 0.25
CA ILE A 93 -5.88 4.89 0.94
C ILE A 93 -5.49 6.37 0.93
N GLY A 94 -4.27 6.68 0.52
CA GLY A 94 -3.69 8.01 0.67
C GLY A 94 -4.46 9.08 -0.09
N ALA A 95 -5.08 8.76 -1.22
CA ALA A 95 -5.84 9.74 -2.00
C ALA A 95 -7.26 9.95 -1.48
N ILE A 96 -7.78 9.08 -0.60
CA ILE A 96 -9.16 9.17 -0.09
C ILE A 96 -9.45 10.56 0.49
N HIS A 97 -8.64 11.04 1.43
CA HIS A 97 -8.90 12.32 2.10
C HIS A 97 -8.76 13.55 1.18
N HIS A 98 -7.96 13.44 0.11
CA HIS A 98 -7.81 14.46 -0.92
C HIS A 98 -9.02 14.48 -1.87
N LEU A 99 -9.43 13.31 -2.34
CA LEU A 99 -10.42 13.15 -3.41
C LEU A 99 -11.86 13.01 -2.91
N TRP A 100 -12.09 12.70 -1.63
CA TRP A 100 -13.45 12.35 -1.16
C TRP A 100 -14.48 13.47 -1.38
N LYS A 101 -14.10 14.75 -1.39
CA LYS A 101 -15.05 15.83 -1.71
C LYS A 101 -15.59 15.73 -3.15
N ARG A 102 -14.78 15.19 -4.07
CA ARG A 102 -15.11 14.95 -5.48
C ARG A 102 -15.84 13.61 -5.66
N LEU A 103 -15.42 12.57 -4.93
CA LEU A 103 -16.04 11.25 -4.98
C LEU A 103 -17.39 11.18 -4.23
N ASN A 104 -17.47 11.70 -3.02
CA ASN A 104 -18.69 11.78 -2.21
C ASN A 104 -19.50 10.47 -2.09
N CYS A 105 -18.82 9.31 -2.07
CA CYS A 105 -19.43 7.98 -1.93
C CYS A 105 -19.17 7.38 -0.53
N PRO A 106 -19.95 6.35 -0.12
CA PRO A 106 -19.67 5.58 1.09
C PRO A 106 -18.34 4.82 0.99
N ILE A 107 -17.59 4.76 2.08
CA ILE A 107 -16.34 3.99 2.17
C ILE A 107 -16.57 2.77 3.06
N TYR A 108 -16.08 1.62 2.61
CA TYR A 108 -16.13 0.35 3.33
C TYR A 108 -14.71 -0.08 3.63
N ALA A 109 -14.38 -0.27 4.90
CA ALA A 109 -13.03 -0.63 5.33
C ALA A 109 -13.03 -1.57 6.54
N SER A 110 -11.95 -2.32 6.70
CA SER A 110 -11.67 -3.11 7.90
C SER A 110 -11.45 -2.20 9.13
N PRO A 111 -11.55 -2.71 10.39
CA PRO A 111 -11.33 -1.89 11.58
C PRO A 111 -10.03 -1.08 11.58
N PHE A 112 -8.92 -1.69 11.19
CA PHE A 112 -7.61 -1.05 11.13
C PHE A 112 -7.57 0.02 10.05
N ALA A 113 -8.00 -0.29 8.82
CA ALA A 113 -8.04 0.68 7.74
C ALA A 113 -8.99 1.85 8.06
N ALA A 114 -10.15 1.58 8.67
CA ALA A 114 -11.07 2.60 9.11
C ALA A 114 -10.46 3.51 10.20
N ALA A 115 -9.65 2.97 11.12
CA ALA A 115 -8.93 3.78 12.11
C ALA A 115 -7.95 4.75 11.45
N VAL A 116 -7.14 4.29 10.50
CA VAL A 116 -6.17 5.13 9.77
C VAL A 116 -6.89 6.19 8.91
N ILE A 117 -7.88 5.78 8.12
CA ILE A 117 -8.67 6.67 7.27
C ILE A 117 -9.34 7.75 8.11
N ARG A 118 -9.93 7.40 9.26
CA ARG A 118 -10.63 8.36 10.13
C ARG A 118 -9.69 9.45 10.64
N GLU A 119 -8.44 9.14 10.99
CA GLU A 119 -7.47 10.16 11.39
C GLU A 119 -7.09 11.06 10.21
N ARG A 120 -6.87 10.51 9.00
CA ARG A 120 -6.63 11.31 7.78
C ARG A 120 -7.79 12.24 7.44
N LEU A 121 -9.03 11.77 7.60
CA LEU A 121 -10.23 12.58 7.39
C LEU A 121 -10.41 13.66 8.47
N LYS A 122 -9.89 13.45 9.69
CA LYS A 122 -9.85 14.48 10.73
C LYS A 122 -8.81 15.55 10.40
N ASP A 123 -7.61 15.14 9.98
CA ASP A 123 -6.55 16.04 9.51
C ASP A 123 -7.07 16.95 8.38
N ALA A 124 -7.87 16.38 7.45
CA ALA A 124 -8.51 17.11 6.36
C ALA A 124 -9.82 17.85 6.73
N GLY A 125 -10.30 17.75 7.98
CA GLY A 125 -11.51 18.43 8.45
C GLY A 125 -12.84 17.94 7.86
N ILE A 126 -12.89 16.77 7.22
CA ILE A 126 -14.08 16.25 6.52
C ILE A 126 -14.73 15.01 7.15
N HIS A 127 -14.14 14.44 8.20
CA HIS A 127 -14.59 13.19 8.84
C HIS A 127 -16.10 13.13 9.18
N ARG A 128 -16.77 14.25 9.48
CA ARG A 128 -18.21 14.29 9.81
C ARG A 128 -19.13 14.10 8.61
N ARG A 129 -18.63 14.34 7.39
CA ARG A 129 -19.39 14.24 6.14
C ARG A 129 -19.30 12.84 5.54
N VAL A 130 -18.25 12.10 5.87
CA VAL A 130 -17.93 10.80 5.27
C VAL A 130 -18.72 9.69 5.95
N LYS A 131 -19.43 8.89 5.13
CA LYS A 131 -20.03 7.63 5.56
C LYS A 131 -18.97 6.53 5.50
N LEU A 132 -18.27 6.31 6.62
CA LEU A 132 -17.27 5.26 6.76
C LEU A 132 -17.89 4.04 7.45
N HIS A 133 -18.17 3.00 6.67
CA HIS A 133 -18.68 1.71 7.12
C HIS A 133 -17.52 0.79 7.49
N THR A 134 -17.50 0.34 8.74
CA THR A 134 -16.49 -0.62 9.23
C THR A 134 -17.08 -2.02 9.23
N PHE A 135 -16.35 -3.00 8.68
CA PHE A 135 -16.78 -4.41 8.63
C PHE A 135 -15.62 -5.35 8.97
N PRO A 136 -15.86 -6.53 9.56
CA PRO A 136 -14.79 -7.47 9.91
C PRO A 136 -14.21 -8.17 8.67
N VAL A 137 -12.91 -8.45 8.68
CA VAL A 137 -12.24 -9.23 7.64
C VAL A 137 -12.91 -10.61 7.50
N GLY A 138 -13.30 -10.99 6.28
CA GLY A 138 -14.07 -12.20 6.01
C GLY A 138 -15.57 -11.95 5.80
N ALA A 139 -16.04 -10.71 5.94
CA ALA A 139 -17.45 -10.37 5.74
C ALA A 139 -17.86 -10.38 4.27
N ALA A 140 -19.16 -10.58 4.05
CA ALA A 140 -19.83 -10.32 2.78
C ALA A 140 -20.74 -9.09 2.91
N LEU A 141 -20.76 -8.25 1.88
CA LEU A 141 -21.46 -6.98 1.80
C LEU A 141 -22.28 -6.93 0.50
N GLU A 142 -23.49 -6.40 0.57
CA GLU A 142 -24.29 -6.08 -0.60
C GLU A 142 -24.14 -4.58 -0.89
N ILE A 143 -23.50 -4.24 -2.01
CA ILE A 143 -23.20 -2.86 -2.41
C ILE A 143 -23.74 -2.64 -3.82
N GLY A 144 -24.97 -2.12 -3.93
CA GLY A 144 -25.62 -1.99 -5.23
C GLY A 144 -25.81 -3.37 -5.88
N PRO A 145 -25.40 -3.56 -7.16
CA PRO A 145 -25.51 -4.86 -7.83
C PRO A 145 -24.31 -5.79 -7.54
N PHE A 146 -23.40 -5.40 -6.63
CA PHE A 146 -22.21 -6.17 -6.29
C PHE A 146 -22.40 -6.85 -4.94
N ARG A 147 -22.24 -8.19 -4.92
CA ARG A 147 -22.01 -8.93 -3.68
C ARG A 147 -20.51 -9.05 -3.46
N VAL A 148 -20.00 -8.33 -2.47
CA VAL A 148 -18.58 -8.20 -2.17
C VAL A 148 -18.24 -9.09 -0.98
N GLU A 149 -17.41 -10.12 -1.17
CA GLU A 149 -16.92 -11.01 -0.11
C GLU A 149 -15.42 -10.77 0.09
N THR A 150 -15.00 -10.52 1.32
CA THR A 150 -13.58 -10.32 1.64
C THR A 150 -12.93 -11.61 2.12
N VAL A 151 -11.66 -11.82 1.77
CA VAL A 151 -10.86 -12.97 2.17
C VAL A 151 -9.63 -12.46 2.92
N ALA A 152 -9.38 -13.01 4.11
CA ALA A 152 -8.21 -12.63 4.89
C ALA A 152 -6.93 -13.01 4.14
N MET A 153 -5.99 -12.07 4.05
CA MET A 153 -4.66 -12.27 3.49
C MET A 153 -3.59 -11.93 4.52
N THR A 154 -2.33 -12.18 4.18
CA THR A 154 -1.17 -11.66 4.91
C THR A 154 -0.43 -10.68 4.02
N HIS A 155 0.11 -9.60 4.59
CA HIS A 155 0.88 -8.56 3.88
C HIS A 155 1.75 -7.82 4.92
N SER A 156 2.40 -6.71 4.55
CA SER A 156 3.22 -5.89 5.47
C SER A 156 2.42 -4.88 6.29
N ILE A 157 1.11 -5.10 6.50
CA ILE A 157 0.21 -4.26 7.30
C ILE A 157 -0.90 -5.13 7.91
N PRO A 158 -1.54 -4.74 9.03
CA PRO A 158 -2.71 -5.46 9.56
C PRO A 158 -3.93 -5.43 8.64
N GLU A 159 -4.73 -6.49 8.74
CA GLU A 159 -6.00 -6.66 8.04
C GLU A 159 -5.98 -6.48 6.51
N PRO A 160 -4.99 -7.02 5.78
CA PRO A 160 -5.02 -7.00 4.33
C PRO A 160 -6.03 -8.02 3.82
N MET A 161 -6.74 -7.67 2.74
CA MET A 161 -7.86 -8.46 2.24
C MET A 161 -7.83 -8.59 0.72
N SER A 162 -8.13 -9.78 0.22
CA SER A 162 -8.65 -9.92 -1.14
C SER A 162 -10.14 -9.65 -1.17
N VAL A 163 -10.64 -9.19 -2.31
CA VAL A 163 -12.03 -8.78 -2.53
C VAL A 163 -12.60 -9.57 -3.70
N ALA A 164 -13.49 -10.52 -3.40
CA ALA A 164 -14.27 -11.25 -4.40
C ALA A 164 -15.54 -10.46 -4.71
N ILE A 165 -15.61 -9.94 -5.94
CA ILE A 165 -16.72 -9.13 -6.45
C ILE A 165 -17.59 -10.03 -7.30
N ARG A 166 -18.78 -10.37 -6.80
CA ARG A 166 -19.73 -11.24 -7.47
C ARG A 166 -20.85 -10.44 -8.12
N THR A 167 -21.14 -10.77 -9.37
CA THR A 167 -22.27 -10.24 -10.13
C THR A 167 -22.94 -11.38 -10.92
N PRO A 168 -24.15 -11.16 -11.48
CA PRO A 168 -24.75 -12.10 -12.44
C PRO A 168 -23.88 -12.45 -13.66
N ALA A 169 -22.94 -11.57 -14.05
CA ALA A 169 -22.03 -11.83 -15.17
C ALA A 169 -20.84 -12.74 -14.78
N GLY A 170 -20.53 -12.86 -13.49
CA GLY A 170 -19.46 -13.72 -12.98
C GLY A 170 -18.82 -13.19 -11.69
N THR A 171 -17.81 -13.90 -11.22
CA THR A 171 -17.02 -13.49 -10.05
C THR A 171 -15.64 -13.01 -10.48
N VAL A 172 -15.22 -11.84 -10.01
CA VAL A 172 -13.85 -11.32 -10.17
C VAL A 172 -13.17 -11.27 -8.82
N LEU A 173 -11.93 -11.75 -8.74
CA LEU A 173 -11.12 -11.67 -7.52
C LEU A 173 -10.07 -10.57 -7.67
N HIS A 174 -10.21 -9.49 -6.91
CA HIS A 174 -9.14 -8.50 -6.74
C HIS A 174 -8.30 -8.93 -5.54
N THR A 175 -7.04 -9.30 -5.73
CA THR A 175 -6.25 -9.89 -4.62
C THR A 175 -5.92 -8.88 -3.53
N GLY A 176 -5.91 -7.58 -3.86
CA GLY A 176 -5.16 -6.59 -3.09
C GLY A 176 -3.69 -6.97 -3.08
N ASP A 177 -2.96 -6.45 -2.09
CA ASP A 177 -1.55 -6.77 -1.88
C ASP A 177 -1.40 -7.87 -0.85
N TRP A 178 -0.52 -8.82 -1.13
CA TRP A 178 -0.48 -10.03 -0.32
C TRP A 178 0.84 -10.80 -0.40
N LYS A 179 1.05 -11.66 0.57
CA LYS A 179 1.96 -12.80 0.55
C LYS A 179 1.29 -13.98 1.23
N PHE A 180 1.87 -15.17 1.14
CA PHE A 180 1.50 -16.29 2.01
C PHE A 180 2.49 -16.41 3.16
N ASP A 181 2.25 -15.64 4.23
CA ASP A 181 3.02 -15.77 5.47
C ASP A 181 2.42 -16.89 6.34
N PRO A 182 3.16 -17.99 6.60
CA PRO A 182 2.66 -19.06 7.47
C PRO A 182 2.66 -18.68 8.95
N ASN A 183 3.47 -17.69 9.36
CA ASN A 183 3.67 -17.29 10.75
C ASN A 183 3.66 -15.75 10.91
N PRO A 184 2.57 -15.06 10.53
CA PRO A 184 2.49 -13.61 10.66
C PRO A 184 2.56 -13.20 12.14
N LEU A 185 3.21 -12.08 12.43
CA LEU A 185 3.33 -11.55 13.80
C LEU A 185 2.09 -10.79 14.28
N VAL A 186 1.31 -10.26 13.33
CA VAL A 186 0.09 -9.48 13.59
C VAL A 186 -1.01 -9.92 12.63
N GLY A 187 -2.26 -9.88 13.10
CA GLY A 187 -3.41 -10.28 12.29
C GLY A 187 -3.52 -11.78 12.10
N ARG A 188 -4.23 -12.17 11.04
CA ARG A 188 -4.58 -13.56 10.72
C ARG A 188 -3.65 -14.07 9.62
N THR A 189 -3.51 -15.39 9.52
CA THR A 189 -2.97 -16.03 8.30
C THR A 189 -3.93 -15.85 7.14
N ALA A 190 -3.42 -15.96 5.90
CA ALA A 190 -4.27 -15.99 4.72
C ALA A 190 -5.28 -17.16 4.79
N ASP A 191 -6.54 -16.90 4.42
CA ASP A 191 -7.60 -17.91 4.40
C ASP A 191 -7.56 -18.70 3.09
N LEU A 192 -6.66 -19.68 3.06
CA LEU A 192 -6.47 -20.55 1.88
C LEU A 192 -7.70 -21.41 1.57
N ALA A 193 -8.52 -21.72 2.58
CA ALA A 193 -9.74 -22.48 2.40
C ALA A 193 -10.80 -21.65 1.67
N ALA A 194 -10.92 -20.36 2.01
CA ALA A 194 -11.78 -19.43 1.29
C ALA A 194 -11.30 -19.19 -0.16
N LEU A 195 -9.99 -19.04 -0.39
CA LEU A 195 -9.44 -18.93 -1.75
C LEU A 195 -9.75 -20.18 -2.59
N LYS A 196 -9.55 -21.38 -2.01
CA LYS A 196 -9.90 -22.63 -2.70
C LYS A 196 -11.40 -22.73 -2.97
N ARG A 197 -12.26 -22.36 -2.00
CA ARG A 197 -13.72 -22.35 -2.17
C ARG A 197 -14.13 -21.46 -3.33
N LEU A 198 -13.59 -20.23 -3.41
CA LEU A 198 -13.84 -19.32 -4.53
C LEU A 198 -13.45 -19.97 -5.87
N GLY A 199 -12.29 -20.62 -5.91
CA GLY A 199 -11.87 -21.35 -7.11
C GLY A 199 -12.72 -22.57 -7.45
N ASP A 200 -13.32 -23.24 -6.46
CA ASP A 200 -14.23 -24.37 -6.67
C ASP A 200 -15.60 -23.88 -7.20
N GLU A 201 -16.04 -22.69 -6.78
CA GLU A 201 -17.27 -22.03 -7.26
C GLU A 201 -17.13 -21.38 -8.65
N GLY A 202 -15.90 -21.12 -9.09
CA GLY A 202 -15.58 -20.55 -10.40
C GLY A 202 -15.30 -19.05 -10.34
N VAL A 203 -14.06 -18.67 -10.66
CA VAL A 203 -13.62 -17.28 -10.78
C VAL A 203 -13.42 -16.93 -12.25
N LEU A 204 -14.13 -15.92 -12.73
CA LEU A 204 -14.08 -15.48 -14.13
C LEU A 204 -12.76 -14.79 -14.44
N ALA A 205 -12.34 -13.84 -13.61
CA ALA A 205 -11.02 -13.23 -13.73
C ALA A 205 -10.40 -12.92 -12.37
N MET A 206 -9.08 -12.83 -12.34
CA MET A 206 -8.32 -12.41 -11.17
C MET A 206 -7.43 -11.22 -11.51
N MET A 207 -7.61 -10.12 -10.76
CA MET A 207 -6.68 -8.99 -10.74
C MET A 207 -5.67 -9.24 -9.62
N CYS A 208 -4.41 -9.48 -9.97
CA CYS A 208 -3.43 -9.98 -9.01
C CYS A 208 -2.17 -9.11 -8.92
N ASP A 209 -1.72 -8.86 -7.70
CA ASP A 209 -0.45 -8.19 -7.36
C ASP A 209 0.72 -8.82 -8.12
N SER A 210 1.50 -7.98 -8.81
CA SER A 210 2.59 -8.37 -9.69
C SER A 210 3.97 -7.97 -9.17
N THR A 211 4.05 -7.31 -8.01
CA THR A 211 5.22 -6.56 -7.54
C THR A 211 6.54 -7.35 -7.59
N ASN A 212 6.50 -8.66 -7.31
CA ASN A 212 7.66 -9.55 -7.38
C ASN A 212 7.46 -10.74 -8.35
N ALA A 213 6.66 -10.58 -9.42
CA ALA A 213 6.38 -11.65 -10.37
C ALA A 213 7.60 -12.10 -11.20
N ASN A 214 8.66 -11.30 -11.23
CA ASN A 214 9.97 -11.60 -11.82
C ASN A 214 10.97 -12.17 -10.80
N VAL A 215 10.58 -12.36 -9.53
CA VAL A 215 11.47 -12.86 -8.46
C VAL A 215 11.12 -14.30 -8.08
N ASP A 216 12.10 -15.19 -8.17
CA ASP A 216 11.93 -16.61 -7.82
C ASP A 216 11.74 -16.84 -6.30
N GLY A 217 11.13 -17.98 -5.96
CA GLY A 217 10.93 -18.43 -4.59
C GLY A 217 9.65 -17.91 -3.95
N THR A 218 9.66 -17.80 -2.61
CA THR A 218 8.54 -17.31 -1.78
C THR A 218 8.89 -16.02 -1.02
N ALA A 219 7.88 -15.26 -0.62
CA ALA A 219 8.02 -14.00 0.10
C ALA A 219 8.75 -14.14 1.44
N GLY A 220 8.50 -15.23 2.19
CA GLY A 220 9.04 -15.50 3.53
C GLY A 220 8.10 -15.07 4.66
N SER A 221 8.53 -15.19 5.92
CA SER A 221 7.71 -14.86 7.10
C SER A 221 8.22 -13.64 7.87
N GLU A 222 7.31 -12.83 8.44
CA GLU A 222 7.68 -11.80 9.41
C GLU A 222 8.34 -12.40 10.67
N ALA A 223 8.08 -13.67 10.99
CA ALA A 223 8.78 -14.38 12.07
C ALA A 223 10.30 -14.49 11.81
N ASP A 224 10.71 -14.64 10.55
CA ASP A 224 12.12 -14.69 10.17
C ASP A 224 12.78 -13.32 10.35
N ALA A 225 12.08 -12.26 9.93
CA ALA A 225 12.52 -10.88 10.15
C ALA A 225 12.65 -10.53 11.64
N ARG A 226 11.73 -11.02 12.48
CA ARG A 226 11.82 -10.89 13.96
C ARG A 226 13.08 -11.56 14.50
N ALA A 227 13.37 -12.79 14.07
CA ALA A 227 14.56 -13.50 14.51
C ALA A 227 15.84 -12.76 14.08
N GLY A 228 15.88 -12.26 12.84
CA GLY A 228 16.97 -11.43 12.34
C GLY A 228 17.16 -10.14 13.14
N LEU A 229 16.08 -9.43 13.47
CA LEU A 229 16.14 -8.24 14.32
C LEU A 229 16.63 -8.56 15.74
N MET A 230 16.15 -9.65 16.34
CA MET A 230 16.61 -10.09 17.68
C MET A 230 18.13 -10.31 17.71
N ALA A 231 18.67 -10.96 16.67
CA ALA A 231 20.10 -11.18 16.51
C ALA A 231 20.85 -9.87 16.21
N ALA A 232 20.28 -8.99 15.39
CA ALA A 232 20.84 -7.69 15.05
C ALA A 232 20.84 -6.69 16.22
N PHE A 233 20.20 -7.00 17.35
CA PHE A 233 20.31 -6.17 18.56
C PHE A 233 21.42 -6.66 19.51
N ALA A 234 21.78 -7.95 19.42
CA ALA A 234 22.70 -8.59 20.35
C ALA A 234 24.11 -7.97 20.31
N GLY A 235 24.72 -7.79 21.49
CA GLY A 235 26.11 -7.36 21.66
C GLY A 235 26.39 -5.88 21.39
N ARG A 236 25.45 -5.13 20.80
CA ARG A 236 25.60 -3.69 20.52
C ARG A 236 25.51 -2.88 21.81
N ARG A 237 26.41 -1.91 21.96
CA ARG A 237 26.53 -1.05 23.16
C ARG A 237 26.06 0.38 22.93
N GLY A 238 26.04 0.85 21.68
CA GLY A 238 25.45 2.14 21.32
C GLY A 238 23.93 2.07 21.17
N ALA A 239 23.36 3.18 20.72
CA ALA A 239 21.97 3.29 20.29
C ALA A 239 21.77 2.52 18.98
N ILE A 240 20.53 2.09 18.75
CA ILE A 240 20.16 1.37 17.53
C ILE A 240 19.04 2.16 16.84
N ALA A 241 19.30 2.67 15.64
CA ALA A 241 18.25 3.10 14.73
C ALA A 241 17.75 1.90 13.93
N VAL A 242 16.44 1.71 13.84
CA VAL A 242 15.79 0.79 12.91
C VAL A 242 14.92 1.62 11.98
N THR A 243 15.12 1.49 10.68
CA THR A 243 14.30 2.19 9.67
C THR A 243 13.46 1.21 8.87
N GLY A 244 12.22 1.58 8.57
CA GLY A 244 11.30 0.80 7.77
C GLY A 244 10.03 1.57 7.41
N PHE A 245 9.11 0.91 6.70
CA PHE A 245 7.81 1.50 6.38
C PHE A 245 6.98 1.70 7.65
N ALA A 246 6.41 2.92 7.78
CA ALA A 246 5.61 3.30 8.95
C ALA A 246 4.39 2.41 9.18
N SER A 247 3.83 1.87 8.11
CA SER A 247 2.68 0.97 8.10
C SER A 247 2.97 -0.44 8.59
N ASN A 248 4.25 -0.85 8.68
CA ASN A 248 4.59 -2.23 9.04
C ASN A 248 4.51 -2.47 10.55
N VAL A 249 3.28 -2.66 11.04
CA VAL A 249 2.98 -2.94 12.45
C VAL A 249 3.61 -4.26 12.91
N ALA A 250 3.73 -5.26 12.03
CA ALA A 250 4.44 -6.51 12.34
C ALA A 250 5.90 -6.23 12.70
N ARG A 251 6.57 -5.37 11.92
CA ARG A 251 7.96 -4.96 12.16
C ARG A 251 8.09 -4.07 13.39
N MET A 252 7.14 -3.17 13.62
CA MET A 252 7.07 -2.36 14.84
C MET A 252 7.01 -3.26 16.08
N ARG A 253 6.16 -4.29 16.06
CA ARG A 253 6.11 -5.33 17.10
C ARG A 253 7.45 -6.06 17.26
N ALA A 254 8.04 -6.52 16.17
CA ALA A 254 9.32 -7.23 16.20
C ALA A 254 10.44 -6.38 16.83
N VAL A 255 10.46 -5.07 16.54
CA VAL A 255 11.41 -4.12 17.13
C VAL A 255 11.16 -3.93 18.63
N LEU A 256 9.90 -3.82 19.06
CA LEU A 256 9.55 -3.74 20.48
C LEU A 256 9.97 -5.00 21.24
N GLU A 257 9.71 -6.18 20.68
CA GLU A 257 10.09 -7.47 21.27
C GLU A 257 11.61 -7.62 21.36
N ALA A 258 12.35 -7.26 20.31
CA ALA A 258 13.81 -7.26 20.31
C ALA A 258 14.36 -6.25 21.34
N ALA A 259 13.83 -5.03 21.38
CA ALA A 259 14.26 -4.03 22.34
C ALA A 259 14.05 -4.50 23.79
N ALA A 260 12.87 -5.03 24.10
CA ALA A 260 12.55 -5.53 25.43
C ALA A 260 13.49 -6.68 25.87
N ALA A 261 13.83 -7.60 24.96
CA ALA A 261 14.74 -8.71 25.25
C ALA A 261 16.19 -8.27 25.55
N HIS A 262 16.58 -7.06 25.11
CA HIS A 262 17.91 -6.50 25.29
C HIS A 262 17.95 -5.29 26.24
N ASP A 263 16.92 -5.11 27.09
CA ASP A 263 16.80 -3.99 28.05
C ASP A 263 16.85 -2.61 27.38
N ARG A 264 16.22 -2.49 26.21
CA ARG A 264 16.16 -1.25 25.43
C ARG A 264 14.73 -0.69 25.38
N LYS A 265 14.66 0.64 25.31
CA LYS A 265 13.44 1.44 25.17
C LYS A 265 13.35 1.97 23.75
N VAL A 266 12.14 1.96 23.18
CA VAL A 266 11.91 2.36 21.79
C VAL A 266 11.21 3.71 21.74
N VAL A 267 11.74 4.63 20.93
CA VAL A 267 11.08 5.88 20.55
C VAL A 267 10.66 5.83 19.09
N LEU A 268 9.45 6.28 18.78
CA LEU A 268 9.01 6.47 17.40
C LEU A 268 9.47 7.83 16.88
N VAL A 269 10.10 7.83 15.72
CA VAL A 269 10.58 9.04 15.05
C VAL A 269 9.91 9.16 13.68
N GLY A 270 8.73 9.79 13.68
CA GLY A 270 7.96 10.07 12.48
C GLY A 270 6.45 10.14 12.72
N ARG A 271 5.79 11.16 12.18
CA ARG A 271 4.33 11.36 12.35
C ARG A 271 3.49 10.20 11.80
N SER A 272 3.89 9.63 10.66
CA SER A 272 3.19 8.49 10.06
C SER A 272 3.28 7.24 10.93
N MET A 273 4.45 6.96 11.53
CA MET A 273 4.62 5.86 12.48
C MET A 273 3.74 6.02 13.71
N ILE A 274 3.70 7.22 14.29
CA ILE A 274 2.84 7.52 15.45
C ILE A 274 1.36 7.29 15.12
N ARG A 275 0.92 7.68 13.91
CA ARG A 275 -0.46 7.43 13.46
C ARG A 275 -0.77 5.94 13.35
N MET A 276 0.14 5.17 12.75
CA MET A 276 -0.02 3.73 12.57
C MET A 276 -0.01 2.99 13.91
N GLU A 277 0.87 3.40 14.82
CA GLU A 277 0.92 2.89 16.20
C GLU A 277 -0.40 3.12 16.94
N LYS A 278 -0.95 4.34 16.88
CA LYS A 278 -2.24 4.66 17.52
C LYS A 278 -3.38 3.81 16.98
N ALA A 279 -3.42 3.62 15.65
CA ALA A 279 -4.40 2.74 15.02
C ALA A 279 -4.20 1.27 15.44
N ALA A 280 -2.95 0.81 15.51
CA ALA A 280 -2.61 -0.54 15.92
C ALA A 280 -3.02 -0.83 17.37
N ARG A 281 -2.73 0.08 18.32
CA ARG A 281 -3.19 -0.04 19.71
C ARG A 281 -4.71 0.01 19.82
N ALA A 282 -5.37 0.91 19.09
CA ALA A 282 -6.84 0.99 19.11
C ALA A 282 -7.52 -0.29 18.60
N CYS A 283 -6.84 -1.06 17.74
CA CYS A 283 -7.31 -2.35 17.24
C CYS A 283 -6.71 -3.57 17.98
N GLY A 284 -5.93 -3.36 19.04
CA GLY A 284 -5.34 -4.43 19.87
C GLY A 284 -4.12 -5.14 19.26
N TYR A 285 -3.54 -4.65 18.16
CA TYR A 285 -2.43 -5.31 17.47
C TYR A 285 -1.08 -5.21 18.20
N LEU A 286 -0.97 -4.30 19.17
CA LEU A 286 0.21 -4.09 20.01
C LEU A 286 -0.05 -4.41 21.50
N ASP A 287 -1.15 -5.11 21.80
CA ASP A 287 -1.50 -5.47 23.18
C ASP A 287 -0.42 -6.36 23.80
N GLY A 288 -0.11 -6.08 25.07
CA GLY A 288 0.92 -6.82 25.83
C GLY A 288 2.36 -6.43 25.51
N LEU A 289 2.60 -5.47 24.61
CA LEU A 289 3.93 -4.92 24.34
C LEU A 289 4.19 -3.64 25.15
N PRO A 290 5.47 -3.31 25.43
CA PRO A 290 5.83 -2.04 26.06
C PRO A 290 5.30 -0.82 25.31
N GLU A 291 5.06 0.26 26.06
CA GLU A 291 4.79 1.58 25.48
C GLU A 291 6.05 2.18 24.86
N PHE A 292 5.87 2.98 23.82
CA PHE A 292 6.96 3.79 23.28
C PHE A 292 7.28 4.92 24.23
N ILE A 293 8.56 5.21 24.42
CA ILE A 293 8.98 6.37 25.20
C ILE A 293 8.80 7.66 24.40
N SER A 294 8.62 8.77 25.11
CA SER A 294 8.54 10.09 24.47
C SER A 294 9.89 10.54 23.90
N LEU A 295 9.88 11.43 22.90
CA LEU A 295 11.09 12.10 22.39
C LEU A 295 11.92 12.73 23.52
N ARG A 296 11.21 13.37 24.45
CA ARG A 296 11.77 13.98 25.64
C ARG A 296 12.53 12.96 26.48
N GLU A 297 11.91 11.83 26.83
CA GLU A 297 12.57 10.74 27.55
C GLU A 297 13.76 10.13 26.78
N ALA A 298 13.62 9.98 25.46
CA ALA A 298 14.67 9.43 24.60
C ALA A 298 15.95 10.27 24.64
N SER A 299 15.84 11.60 24.67
CA SER A 299 16.98 12.54 24.66
C SER A 299 17.93 12.42 25.86
N TRP A 300 17.54 11.76 26.95
CA TRP A 300 18.38 11.47 28.12
C TRP A 300 18.40 10.00 28.51
N THR A 301 17.90 9.13 27.63
CA THR A 301 18.07 7.68 27.80
C THR A 301 19.51 7.32 27.40
N ASP A 302 20.16 6.49 28.22
CA ASP A 302 21.51 5.98 27.90
C ASP A 302 21.50 5.31 26.51
N ARG A 303 22.53 5.57 25.69
CA ARG A 303 22.61 5.06 24.32
C ARG A 303 22.44 3.55 24.27
N ARG A 304 23.02 2.80 25.22
CA ARG A 304 22.90 1.34 25.27
C ARG A 304 21.46 0.87 25.45
N ASN A 305 20.62 1.72 26.03
CA ASN A 305 19.22 1.43 26.30
C ASN A 305 18.28 2.07 25.25
N LEU A 306 18.80 2.75 24.21
CA LEU A 306 17.98 3.51 23.26
C LEU A 306 17.82 2.79 21.92
N VAL A 307 16.59 2.74 21.42
CA VAL A 307 16.23 2.33 20.07
C VAL A 307 15.38 3.41 19.41
N LEU A 308 15.81 3.87 18.24
CA LEU A 308 15.08 4.83 17.42
C LEU A 308 14.38 4.06 16.29
N LEU A 309 13.06 3.95 16.34
CA LEU A 309 12.29 3.39 15.23
C LEU A 309 11.84 4.53 14.31
N CYS A 310 12.49 4.65 13.16
CA CYS A 310 12.44 5.81 12.29
C CYS A 310 11.75 5.52 10.95
N THR A 311 11.14 6.55 10.38
CA THR A 311 10.87 6.59 8.93
C THR A 311 12.14 6.95 8.14
N GLY A 312 12.06 6.92 6.81
CA GLY A 312 13.17 7.30 5.95
C GLY A 312 13.95 6.10 5.41
N SER A 313 13.28 4.97 5.24
CA SER A 313 13.91 3.75 4.75
C SER A 313 14.25 3.79 3.26
N GLN A 314 13.69 4.77 2.53
CA GLN A 314 13.89 4.98 1.10
C GLN A 314 14.76 6.22 0.80
N GLY A 315 15.46 6.75 1.81
CA GLY A 315 16.32 7.92 1.64
C GLY A 315 15.58 9.26 1.52
N GLU A 316 14.28 9.30 1.81
CA GLU A 316 13.45 10.49 1.61
C GLU A 316 14.02 11.67 2.42
N GLU A 317 14.27 12.80 1.77
CA GLU A 317 15.07 13.90 2.36
C GLU A 317 14.51 14.39 3.71
N ARG A 318 13.18 14.56 3.78
CA ARG A 318 12.46 15.08 4.96
C ARG A 318 12.21 14.03 6.04
N ALA A 319 12.53 12.76 5.79
CA ALA A 319 12.24 11.69 6.73
C ALA A 319 13.22 11.66 7.91
N ALA A 320 12.83 10.95 8.97
CA ALA A 320 13.52 10.97 10.25
C ALA A 320 14.98 10.52 10.14
N LEU A 321 15.24 9.36 9.52
CA LEU A 321 16.60 8.83 9.40
C LEU A 321 17.50 9.74 8.57
N SER A 322 17.02 10.27 7.45
CA SER A 322 17.77 11.19 6.57
C SER A 322 18.16 12.48 7.30
N ARG A 323 17.27 13.01 8.14
CA ARG A 323 17.57 14.18 8.99
C ARG A 323 18.57 13.85 10.10
N ILE A 324 18.48 12.67 10.71
CA ILE A 324 19.45 12.20 11.71
C ILE A 324 20.84 12.02 11.07
N ALA A 325 20.92 11.39 9.89
CA ALA A 325 22.17 11.17 9.16
C ALA A 325 22.85 12.48 8.72
N ARG A 326 22.08 13.56 8.52
CA ARG A 326 22.58 14.91 8.24
C ARG A 326 22.79 15.77 9.49
N ASN A 327 22.59 15.22 10.68
CA ASN A 327 22.65 15.94 11.97
C ASN A 327 21.70 17.15 12.06
N ASP A 328 20.54 17.06 11.40
CA ASP A 328 19.48 18.09 11.36
C ASP A 328 18.27 17.75 12.26
N HIS A 329 18.33 16.63 12.99
CA HIS A 329 17.27 16.27 13.93
C HIS A 329 17.55 16.88 15.32
N ARG A 330 16.66 17.79 15.76
CA ARG A 330 16.89 18.66 16.93
C ARG A 330 17.17 17.95 18.26
N GLU A 331 16.55 16.79 18.48
CA GLU A 331 16.53 16.11 19.79
C GLU A 331 17.18 14.73 19.78
N LEU A 332 17.50 14.18 18.60
CA LEU A 332 17.98 12.80 18.45
C LEU A 332 19.11 12.79 17.42
N TRP A 333 20.15 12.03 17.70
CA TRP A 333 21.32 11.91 16.84
C TRP A 333 21.88 10.49 16.92
N LEU A 334 22.70 10.12 15.93
CA LEU A 334 23.56 8.95 15.95
C LEU A 334 25.01 9.40 16.02
N GLU A 335 25.87 8.56 16.60
CA GLU A 335 27.30 8.81 16.76
C GLU A 335 28.12 7.53 16.59
N GLU A 336 29.44 7.66 16.64
CA GLU A 336 30.36 6.54 16.52
C GLU A 336 30.04 5.44 17.54
N GLY A 337 29.92 4.19 17.06
CA GLY A 337 29.59 3.03 17.89
C GLY A 337 28.09 2.72 18.02
N ASP A 338 27.22 3.56 17.43
CA ASP A 338 25.82 3.22 17.21
C ASP A 338 25.62 2.33 15.97
N ALA A 339 24.41 1.80 15.80
CA ALA A 339 24.02 1.05 14.60
C ALA A 339 22.75 1.59 13.94
N ALA A 340 22.65 1.45 12.63
CA ALA A 340 21.48 1.73 11.81
C ALA A 340 21.09 0.47 11.01
N ILE A 341 19.94 -0.10 11.34
CA ILE A 341 19.38 -1.31 10.73
C ILE A 341 18.32 -0.89 9.70
N PHE A 342 18.60 -1.17 8.43
CA PHE A 342 17.69 -0.95 7.31
C PHE A 342 16.76 -2.15 7.16
N SER A 343 15.55 -2.02 7.70
CA SER A 343 14.52 -3.06 7.76
C SER A 343 13.53 -2.96 6.58
N ALA A 344 13.99 -2.47 5.43
CA ALA A 344 13.24 -2.33 4.19
C ALA A 344 14.13 -2.67 2.98
N ARG A 345 13.51 -3.06 1.87
CA ARG A 345 14.17 -3.09 0.55
C ARG A 345 14.03 -1.73 -0.13
N ALA A 346 14.97 -1.43 -1.02
CA ALA A 346 14.83 -0.31 -1.94
C ALA A 346 13.62 -0.53 -2.84
N ILE A 347 12.78 0.48 -2.95
CA ILE A 347 11.83 0.62 -4.05
C ILE A 347 12.66 1.01 -5.29
N PRO A 348 12.41 0.40 -6.46
CA PRO A 348 13.12 0.77 -7.69
C PRO A 348 13.11 2.29 -7.92
N GLY A 349 14.29 2.88 -8.13
CA GLY A 349 14.50 4.32 -8.30
C GLY A 349 15.08 5.02 -7.06
N ASN A 350 14.99 4.41 -5.88
CA ASN A 350 15.49 4.99 -4.62
C ASN A 350 16.87 4.44 -4.19
N GLU A 351 17.55 3.64 -5.02
CA GLU A 351 18.82 3.02 -4.67
C GLU A 351 19.90 4.05 -4.30
N ASP A 352 20.00 5.13 -5.07
CA ASP A 352 21.00 6.17 -4.88
C ASP A 352 20.74 6.99 -3.61
N THR A 353 19.48 7.34 -3.33
CA THR A 353 19.08 8.12 -2.15
C THR A 353 19.31 7.33 -0.86
N ILE A 354 18.97 6.04 -0.86
CA ILE A 354 19.28 5.11 0.23
C ILE A 354 20.80 5.00 0.40
N GLY A 355 21.54 4.85 -0.70
CA GLY A 355 23.00 4.77 -0.71
C GLY A 355 23.66 6.00 -0.07
N ALA A 356 23.17 7.20 -0.37
CA ALA A 356 23.65 8.45 0.21
C ALA A 356 23.44 8.50 1.74
N VAL A 357 22.25 8.13 2.23
CA VAL A 357 21.99 8.06 3.68
C VAL A 357 22.90 7.04 4.35
N GLN A 358 23.08 5.85 3.76
CA GLN A 358 23.99 4.84 4.31
C GLN A 358 25.45 5.33 4.32
N ALA A 359 25.90 6.03 3.28
CA ALA A 359 27.24 6.58 3.20
C ALA A 359 27.49 7.63 4.30
N HIS A 360 26.53 8.53 4.53
CA HIS A 360 26.61 9.50 5.62
C HIS A 360 26.71 8.83 7.00
N LEU A 361 25.86 7.84 7.27
CA LEU A 361 25.89 7.09 8.52
C LEU A 361 27.24 6.39 8.74
N ARG A 362 27.77 5.72 7.70
CA ARG A 362 29.10 5.09 7.77
C ARG A 362 30.21 6.11 8.03
N ALA A 363 30.15 7.30 7.42
CA ALA A 363 31.11 8.37 7.65
C ALA A 363 31.10 8.92 9.09
N MET A 364 29.97 8.79 9.79
CA MET A 364 29.83 9.14 11.22
C MET A 364 30.31 8.02 12.16
N GLY A 365 30.82 6.90 11.65
CA GLY A 365 31.19 5.73 12.46
C GLY A 365 30.00 4.90 12.93
N VAL A 366 28.82 5.05 12.31
CA VAL A 366 27.64 4.24 12.59
C VAL A 366 27.73 2.94 11.80
N GLU A 367 27.53 1.81 12.47
CA GLU A 367 27.41 0.50 11.83
C GLU A 367 26.12 0.44 11.00
N VAL A 368 26.20 0.14 9.72
CA VAL A 368 25.02 -0.01 8.86
C VAL A 368 24.76 -1.49 8.61
N VAL A 369 23.55 -1.95 8.92
CA VAL A 369 23.09 -3.33 8.67
C VAL A 369 21.95 -3.31 7.66
N THR A 370 22.09 -4.06 6.57
CA THR A 370 21.13 -4.13 5.47
C THR A 370 20.50 -5.52 5.33
N PRO A 371 19.38 -5.66 4.58
CA PRO A 371 18.79 -6.96 4.31
C PRO A 371 19.70 -7.92 3.52
N ALA A 372 20.76 -7.41 2.88
CA ALA A 372 21.76 -8.23 2.21
C ALA A 372 22.74 -8.89 3.20
N GLU A 373 22.95 -8.30 4.37
CA GLU A 373 23.88 -8.77 5.39
C GLU A 373 23.19 -9.59 6.48
N ALA A 374 21.92 -9.30 6.76
CA ALA A 374 21.14 -9.99 7.79
C ALA A 374 19.66 -10.10 7.39
N PRO A 375 18.93 -11.14 7.85
CA PRO A 375 17.52 -11.32 7.55
C PRO A 375 16.63 -10.37 8.39
N VAL A 376 16.88 -9.07 8.31
CA VAL A 376 16.16 -8.01 9.05
C VAL A 376 14.95 -7.48 8.30
N HIS A 377 14.65 -8.03 7.12
CA HIS A 377 13.50 -7.66 6.31
C HIS A 377 12.98 -8.86 5.53
N VAL A 378 11.66 -8.89 5.38
CA VAL A 378 10.93 -9.75 4.46
C VAL A 378 9.96 -8.88 3.64
N THR A 379 9.76 -9.22 2.37
CA THR A 379 8.85 -8.48 1.49
C THR A 379 7.39 -8.67 1.94
N GLY A 380 6.53 -7.72 1.60
CA GLY A 380 5.08 -7.84 1.76
C GLY A 380 4.39 -8.57 0.60
N HIS A 381 5.03 -8.68 -0.56
CA HIS A 381 4.40 -9.07 -1.83
C HIS A 381 4.78 -10.48 -2.27
N PRO A 382 3.98 -11.15 -3.13
CA PRO A 382 4.15 -12.55 -3.44
C PRO A 382 5.24 -12.72 -4.47
N LYS A 383 6.07 -13.76 -4.33
CA LYS A 383 7.03 -14.14 -5.35
C LYS A 383 6.44 -15.22 -6.27
N ARG A 384 7.22 -15.67 -7.27
CA ARG A 384 6.75 -16.61 -8.31
C ARG A 384 6.10 -17.88 -7.76
N ASP A 385 6.64 -18.49 -6.70
CA ASP A 385 6.07 -19.71 -6.14
C ASP A 385 4.76 -19.44 -5.38
N ASP A 386 4.68 -18.29 -4.70
CA ASP A 386 3.45 -17.84 -4.03
C ASP A 386 2.35 -17.60 -5.07
N LEU A 387 2.68 -16.90 -6.15
CA LEU A 387 1.77 -16.62 -7.26
C LEU A 387 1.27 -17.93 -7.90
N ALA A 388 2.16 -18.87 -8.21
CA ALA A 388 1.77 -20.18 -8.74
C ALA A 388 0.82 -20.92 -7.78
N ARG A 389 1.05 -20.84 -6.47
CA ARG A 389 0.14 -21.39 -5.46
C ARG A 389 -1.22 -20.69 -5.46
N MET A 390 -1.26 -19.35 -5.61
CA MET A 390 -2.52 -18.60 -5.75
C MET A 390 -3.32 -19.07 -6.97
N TYR A 391 -2.68 -19.19 -8.14
CA TYR A 391 -3.33 -19.72 -9.34
C TYR A 391 -3.83 -21.15 -9.14
N GLY A 392 -3.08 -22.01 -8.45
CA GLY A 392 -3.54 -23.36 -8.11
C GLY A 392 -4.77 -23.41 -7.19
N LEU A 393 -4.89 -22.44 -6.26
CA LEU A 393 -6.02 -22.33 -5.34
C LEU A 393 -7.27 -21.75 -6.03
N VAL A 394 -7.11 -20.64 -6.75
CA VAL A 394 -8.21 -19.84 -7.30
C VAL A 394 -8.65 -20.32 -8.69
N ARG A 395 -7.73 -20.85 -9.51
CA ARG A 395 -7.98 -21.34 -10.87
C ARG A 395 -8.86 -20.39 -11.70
N PRO A 396 -8.49 -19.09 -11.80
CA PRO A 396 -9.31 -18.13 -12.54
C PRO A 396 -9.26 -18.46 -14.03
N ARG A 397 -10.36 -18.19 -14.73
CA ARG A 397 -10.40 -18.38 -16.18
C ARG A 397 -9.51 -17.37 -16.91
N PHE A 398 -9.53 -16.11 -16.47
CA PHE A 398 -8.70 -15.03 -17.01
C PHE A 398 -7.81 -14.38 -15.95
N ALA A 399 -6.64 -13.91 -16.36
CA ALA A 399 -5.72 -13.15 -15.51
C ALA A 399 -5.58 -11.71 -16.02
N VAL A 400 -5.60 -10.76 -15.10
CA VAL A 400 -5.29 -9.35 -15.34
C VAL A 400 -4.24 -8.92 -14.31
N PRO A 401 -2.94 -8.98 -14.64
CA PRO A 401 -1.90 -8.51 -13.73
C PRO A 401 -2.09 -7.03 -13.36
N VAL A 402 -1.98 -6.69 -12.08
CA VAL A 402 -2.05 -5.32 -11.57
C VAL A 402 -0.92 -5.10 -10.55
N HIS A 403 -0.75 -3.87 -10.06
CA HIS A 403 0.23 -3.50 -9.05
C HIS A 403 1.67 -3.84 -9.46
N GLY A 404 2.23 -3.04 -10.37
CA GLY A 404 3.59 -3.24 -10.85
C GLY A 404 3.94 -2.44 -12.10
N THR A 405 5.23 -2.32 -12.39
CA THR A 405 5.74 -1.78 -13.66
C THR A 405 5.37 -2.70 -14.83
N LEU A 406 5.48 -2.21 -16.06
CA LEU A 406 5.18 -3.02 -17.25
C LEU A 406 5.93 -4.35 -17.24
N GLU A 407 7.21 -4.35 -16.85
CA GLU A 407 8.01 -5.57 -16.72
C GLU A 407 7.40 -6.58 -15.74
N HIS A 408 6.95 -6.10 -14.57
CA HIS A 408 6.27 -6.92 -13.57
C HIS A 408 4.97 -7.51 -14.13
N LEU A 409 4.15 -6.68 -14.79
CA LEU A 409 2.86 -7.12 -15.35
C LEU A 409 3.06 -8.17 -16.46
N GLU A 410 4.06 -7.99 -17.32
CA GLU A 410 4.39 -8.96 -18.36
C GLU A 410 4.94 -10.27 -17.79
N ALA A 411 5.80 -10.20 -16.77
CA ALA A 411 6.33 -11.38 -16.08
C ALA A 411 5.20 -12.19 -15.42
N HIS A 412 4.25 -11.49 -14.80
CA HIS A 412 3.06 -12.10 -14.23
C HIS A 412 2.16 -12.71 -15.31
N ALA A 413 1.91 -12.01 -16.42
CA ALA A 413 1.11 -12.54 -17.52
C ALA A 413 1.69 -13.83 -18.09
N ARG A 414 3.02 -13.94 -18.21
CA ARG A 414 3.71 -15.18 -18.59
C ARG A 414 3.46 -16.29 -17.58
N LEU A 415 3.70 -16.02 -16.28
CA LEU A 415 3.45 -16.98 -15.21
C LEU A 415 2.00 -17.47 -15.16
N ALA A 416 1.03 -16.58 -15.36
CA ALA A 416 -0.38 -16.93 -15.38
C ALA A 416 -0.71 -17.91 -16.52
N ARG A 417 -0.15 -17.70 -17.72
CA ARG A 417 -0.29 -18.63 -18.85
C ARG A 417 0.33 -19.99 -18.54
N ASP A 418 1.51 -20.01 -17.91
CA ASP A 418 2.16 -21.25 -17.49
C ASP A 418 1.31 -22.00 -16.45
N CYS A 419 0.52 -21.28 -15.64
CA CYS A 419 -0.45 -21.84 -14.69
C CYS A 419 -1.79 -22.25 -15.32
N GLY A 420 -1.97 -22.08 -16.64
CA GLY A 420 -3.11 -22.61 -17.39
C GLY A 420 -4.33 -21.72 -17.51
N VAL A 421 -4.22 -20.40 -17.28
CA VAL A 421 -5.34 -19.47 -17.58
C VAL A 421 -5.61 -19.42 -19.08
N GLU A 422 -6.88 -19.23 -19.47
CA GLU A 422 -7.27 -19.17 -20.90
C GLU A 422 -6.70 -17.91 -21.57
N ARG A 423 -6.64 -16.79 -20.83
CA ARG A 423 -6.10 -15.53 -21.31
C ARG A 423 -5.50 -14.72 -20.16
N ALA A 424 -4.33 -14.14 -20.41
CA ALA A 424 -3.72 -13.12 -19.55
C ALA A 424 -3.63 -11.80 -20.33
N LEU A 425 -4.29 -10.75 -19.82
CA LEU A 425 -4.33 -9.42 -20.42
C LEU A 425 -3.54 -8.45 -19.53
N VAL A 426 -2.50 -7.84 -20.09
CA VAL A 426 -1.71 -6.80 -19.39
C VAL A 426 -2.40 -5.45 -19.59
N PRO A 427 -2.90 -4.81 -18.51
CA PRO A 427 -3.57 -3.52 -18.60
C PRO A 427 -2.58 -2.35 -18.62
N GLU A 428 -3.00 -1.23 -19.18
CA GLU A 428 -2.45 0.10 -18.87
C GLU A 428 -3.45 0.91 -18.05
N ASP A 429 -2.94 1.89 -17.28
CA ASP A 429 -3.80 2.88 -16.61
C ASP A 429 -4.70 3.57 -17.67
N GLY A 430 -6.00 3.61 -17.41
CA GLY A 430 -7.02 4.17 -18.27
C GLY A 430 -7.69 3.17 -19.23
N ASP A 431 -7.18 1.94 -19.38
CA ASP A 431 -7.84 0.95 -20.24
C ASP A 431 -9.20 0.53 -19.68
N VAL A 432 -10.24 0.60 -20.52
CA VAL A 432 -11.55 0.04 -20.20
C VAL A 432 -11.56 -1.41 -20.67
N ILE A 433 -11.47 -2.35 -19.73
CA ILE A 433 -11.41 -3.78 -20.01
C ILE A 433 -12.79 -4.38 -19.75
N ARG A 434 -13.37 -4.98 -20.79
CA ARG A 434 -14.57 -5.80 -20.67
C ARG A 434 -14.18 -7.22 -20.27
N ILE A 435 -14.82 -7.72 -19.22
CA ILE A 435 -14.69 -9.09 -18.70
C ILE A 435 -16.07 -9.74 -18.78
N ALA A 436 -16.20 -10.80 -19.59
CA ALA A 436 -17.46 -11.51 -19.77
C ALA A 436 -17.21 -13.00 -20.07
N ALA A 437 -18.27 -13.80 -20.17
CA ALA A 437 -18.17 -15.25 -20.36
C ALA A 437 -17.49 -15.64 -21.69
N GLU A 438 -17.49 -14.79 -22.70
CA GLU A 438 -16.82 -15.02 -23.98
C GLU A 438 -15.33 -14.64 -23.98
N GLY A 439 -14.84 -13.90 -22.98
CA GLY A 439 -13.44 -13.47 -22.94
C GLY A 439 -13.20 -12.11 -22.28
N THR A 440 -11.93 -11.71 -22.29
CA THR A 440 -11.48 -10.36 -21.93
C THR A 440 -10.97 -9.59 -23.14
N ARG A 441 -11.31 -8.30 -23.23
CA ARG A 441 -10.82 -7.37 -24.26
C ARG A 441 -10.82 -5.93 -23.76
N VAL A 442 -9.85 -5.14 -24.20
CA VAL A 442 -9.92 -3.68 -24.11
C VAL A 442 -11.01 -3.20 -25.08
N ILE A 443 -11.94 -2.38 -24.61
CA ILE A 443 -13.08 -1.84 -25.40
C ILE A 443 -13.01 -0.32 -25.59
N GLY A 444 -12.10 0.34 -24.89
CA GLY A 444 -11.89 1.78 -24.95
C GLY A 444 -10.79 2.19 -23.98
N ARG A 445 -10.53 3.48 -23.93
CA ARG A 445 -9.54 4.07 -23.03
C ARG A 445 -10.06 5.42 -22.53
N VAL A 446 -9.74 5.74 -21.29
CA VAL A 446 -9.91 7.06 -20.69
C VAL A 446 -8.52 7.63 -20.46
N GLU A 447 -8.37 8.95 -20.52
CA GLU A 447 -7.09 9.58 -20.20
C GLU A 447 -6.85 9.49 -18.68
N PRO A 448 -5.77 8.82 -18.21
CA PRO A 448 -5.46 8.68 -16.80
C PRO A 448 -4.75 9.95 -16.28
N ASP A 449 -5.46 11.07 -16.30
CA ASP A 449 -5.00 12.35 -15.74
C ASP A 449 -4.59 12.19 -14.26
N ARG A 450 -3.67 13.03 -13.80
CA ARG A 450 -3.13 12.97 -12.44
C ARG A 450 -3.20 14.31 -11.72
N LEU A 451 -3.17 14.24 -10.40
CA LEU A 451 -3.03 15.38 -9.51
C LEU A 451 -1.77 15.23 -8.67
N ALA A 452 -1.05 16.33 -8.49
CA ALA A 452 0.02 16.44 -7.51
C ALA A 452 -0.45 17.24 -6.30
N PHE A 453 0.14 16.93 -5.14
CA PHE A 453 -0.04 17.63 -3.88
C PHE A 453 1.32 18.13 -3.41
N ASP A 454 1.44 19.43 -3.14
CA ASP A 454 2.68 20.11 -2.69
C ASP A 454 2.74 20.32 -1.17
N GLY A 455 1.79 19.74 -0.43
CA GLY A 455 1.62 19.99 1.01
C GLY A 455 0.54 21.02 1.35
N GLN A 456 0.03 21.77 0.36
CA GLN A 456 -1.00 22.80 0.53
C GLN A 456 -2.20 22.56 -0.39
N ASP A 457 -1.97 22.49 -1.70
CA ASP A 457 -3.00 22.46 -2.72
C ASP A 457 -2.84 21.26 -3.68
N LEU A 458 -3.95 20.88 -4.32
CA LEU A 458 -3.95 19.91 -5.41
C LEU A 458 -3.97 20.65 -6.75
N PHE A 459 -3.14 20.21 -7.68
CA PHE A 459 -3.09 20.74 -9.04
C PHE A 459 -2.90 19.63 -10.08
N PRO A 460 -3.35 19.83 -11.33
CA PRO A 460 -3.09 18.88 -12.41
C PRO A 460 -1.60 18.61 -12.59
N TRP A 461 -1.24 17.34 -12.76
CA TRP A 461 0.15 16.91 -12.94
C TRP A 461 0.32 16.21 -14.27
N ASN A 462 1.26 16.68 -15.10
CA ASN A 462 1.64 16.02 -16.33
C ASN A 462 3.04 15.41 -16.18
N GLU A 463 3.27 14.22 -16.72
CA GLU A 463 4.60 13.59 -16.68
C GLU A 463 5.66 14.42 -17.43
N SER A 464 5.25 15.29 -18.37
CA SER A 464 6.14 16.29 -19.01
C SER A 464 6.71 17.31 -18.03
N ASP A 465 6.08 17.53 -16.87
CA ASP A 465 6.53 18.49 -15.86
C ASP A 465 7.81 17.99 -15.14
N LEU A 466 8.15 16.69 -15.26
CA LEU A 466 9.43 16.12 -14.82
C LEU A 466 10.62 16.60 -15.67
N GLN A 467 10.38 17.10 -16.89
CA GLN A 467 11.43 17.53 -17.83
C GLN A 467 11.80 19.01 -17.69
N GLU A 468 11.07 19.81 -16.89
CA GLU A 468 11.36 21.23 -16.63
C GLU A 468 11.33 21.55 -15.12
N PRO A 469 12.36 21.14 -14.34
CA PRO A 469 12.41 21.35 -12.88
C PRO A 469 12.28 22.82 -12.46
N GLU A 470 12.66 23.76 -13.33
CA GLU A 470 12.58 25.21 -13.11
C GLU A 470 11.14 25.71 -12.92
N ARG A 471 10.13 24.98 -13.43
CA ARG A 471 8.70 25.30 -13.23
C ARG A 471 8.15 24.83 -11.90
N LEU A 472 8.77 23.83 -11.26
CA LEU A 472 8.34 23.30 -9.96
C LEU A 472 8.90 24.11 -8.77
N ALA A 473 9.93 24.92 -9.01
CA ALA A 473 10.61 25.74 -8.00
C ALA A 473 10.15 27.20 -7.95
N ALA A 474 9.19 27.61 -8.80
CA ALA A 474 8.63 28.96 -8.89
C ALA A 474 7.21 29.00 -8.30
#